data_AF-A0A383BRZ4-F1
#
_entry.id   AF-A0A383BRZ4-F1
#
_cell.length_a   1.000
_cell.length_b   1.000
_cell.length_c   1.000
_cell.angle_alpha   90.00
_cell.angle_beta   90.00
_cell.angle_gamma   90.00
#
_symmetry.space_group_name_H-M   'P 1'
#
loop_
_entity.id
_entity.type
_entity.pdbx_description
1 polymer ?
#
loop_
_entity_poly.entity_id
_entity_poly.type
_entity_poly.pdbx_seq_one_letter_code
_entity_poly.pdbx_strand_id
1 'polypeptide(L)'
;KCVACDMCSAACPADCIDIVPGASPLDQEKERYPVSFEIDLLKCIFCGFCEMACPEEAIELTEIYDFSDYTRDKLIIDKGGLLEVFDKTKENNYYSDPGINSD
;
A
#
# COMPACT_ATOMS: atom_id res chain seq x y z
N LYS A 1 5.53 9.03 -1.98
CA LYS A 1 6.96 8.68 -1.83
C LYS A 1 7.44 7.78 -2.98
N CYS A 2 6.73 6.70 -3.28
CA CYS A 2 7.07 5.68 -4.29
C CYS A 2 7.59 6.26 -5.62
N VAL A 3 8.65 5.62 -6.15
CA VAL A 3 9.31 5.95 -7.42
C VAL A 3 9.17 4.82 -8.47
N ALA A 4 8.25 3.88 -8.25
CA ALA A 4 7.99 2.72 -9.11
C ALA A 4 9.29 1.96 -9.49
N CYS A 5 10.08 1.58 -8.49
CA CYS A 5 11.32 0.81 -8.65
C CYS A 5 11.12 -0.72 -8.60
N ASP A 6 9.89 -1.19 -8.37
CA ASP A 6 9.48 -2.60 -8.30
C ASP A 6 10.18 -3.45 -7.22
N MET A 7 10.95 -2.86 -6.32
CA MET A 7 11.66 -3.61 -5.26
C MET A 7 10.71 -4.31 -4.30
N CYS A 8 9.59 -3.69 -3.93
CA CYS A 8 8.59 -4.31 -3.06
C CYS A 8 7.86 -5.48 -3.73
N SER A 9 7.60 -5.39 -5.04
CA SER A 9 7.03 -6.48 -5.83
C SER A 9 8.03 -7.64 -5.94
N ALA A 10 9.28 -7.36 -6.30
CA ALA A 10 10.34 -8.38 -6.38
C ALA A 10 10.64 -9.05 -5.02
N ALA A 11 10.50 -8.32 -3.90
CA ALA A 11 10.68 -8.87 -2.56
C ALA A 11 9.48 -9.67 -2.05
N CYS A 12 8.31 -9.58 -2.70
CA CYS A 12 7.09 -10.22 -2.23
C CYS A 12 7.16 -11.74 -2.44
N PRO A 13 7.16 -12.57 -1.37
CA PRO A 13 7.23 -14.02 -1.50
C PRO A 13 5.93 -14.64 -2.04
N ALA A 14 4.82 -13.89 -2.01
CA ALA A 14 3.51 -14.34 -2.44
C ALA A 14 3.09 -13.82 -3.83
N ASP A 15 3.95 -13.03 -4.48
CA ASP A 15 3.69 -12.44 -5.80
C ASP A 15 2.30 -11.76 -5.88
N CYS A 16 2.07 -10.85 -4.93
CA CYS A 16 0.78 -10.20 -4.71
C CYS A 16 0.79 -8.68 -4.96
N ILE A 17 1.89 -8.13 -5.47
CA ILE A 17 2.04 -6.68 -5.70
C ILE A 17 2.31 -6.44 -7.18
N ASP A 18 1.41 -5.73 -7.84
CA ASP A 18 1.51 -5.34 -9.24
C ASP A 18 1.68 -3.82 -9.36
N ILE A 19 2.68 -3.38 -10.13
CA ILE A 19 3.00 -1.95 -10.30
C ILE A 19 3.15 -1.66 -11.79
N VAL A 20 2.48 -0.61 -12.26
CA VAL A 20 2.69 -0.07 -13.62
C VAL A 20 3.43 1.27 -13.50
N PRO A 21 4.71 1.34 -13.89
CA PRO A 21 5.47 2.59 -13.87
C PRO A 21 5.05 3.51 -15.03
N GLY A 22 5.14 4.82 -14.81
CA GLY A 22 4.99 5.84 -15.83
C GLY A 22 5.71 7.14 -15.44
N ALA A 23 5.56 8.17 -16.27
CA ALA A 23 6.13 9.49 -16.00
C ALA A 23 5.42 10.17 -14.82
N SER A 24 6.18 10.85 -13.96
CA SER A 24 5.61 11.65 -12.87
C SER A 24 4.78 12.81 -13.41
N PRO A 25 3.52 12.97 -12.99
CA PRO A 25 2.70 14.12 -13.37
C PRO A 25 2.96 15.35 -12.49
N LEU A 26 3.67 15.19 -11.37
CA LEU A 26 3.75 16.21 -10.30
C LEU A 26 5.14 16.81 -10.14
N ASP A 27 6.17 16.11 -10.59
CA ASP A 27 7.55 16.44 -10.25
C ASP A 27 8.46 16.11 -11.44
N GLN A 28 9.09 17.15 -12.01
CA GLN A 28 10.01 17.00 -13.14
C GLN A 28 11.32 16.33 -12.73
N GLU A 29 11.66 16.31 -11.44
CA GLU A 29 12.87 15.63 -10.93
C GLU A 29 12.62 14.13 -10.71
N LYS A 30 11.36 13.71 -10.50
CA LYS A 30 10.98 12.29 -10.45
C LYS A 30 10.66 11.76 -11.83
N GLU A 31 11.63 11.10 -12.45
CA GLU A 31 11.43 10.49 -13.77
C GLU A 31 10.36 9.38 -13.77
N ARG A 32 10.15 8.71 -12.63
CA ARG A 32 9.24 7.56 -12.49
C ARG A 32 8.21 7.73 -11.37
N TYR A 33 7.00 7.25 -11.64
CA TYR A 33 5.84 7.31 -10.74
C TYR A 33 4.93 6.08 -10.95
N PRO A 34 4.29 5.51 -9.91
CA PRO A 34 3.36 4.40 -10.06
C PRO A 34 2.02 4.87 -10.64
N VAL A 35 1.79 4.61 -11.93
CA VAL A 35 0.50 4.87 -12.58
C VAL A 35 -0.59 4.03 -11.92
N SER A 36 -0.34 2.73 -11.78
CA SER A 36 -1.09 1.82 -10.91
C SER A 36 -0.16 1.18 -9.88
N PHE A 37 -0.77 0.80 -8.76
CA PHE A 37 -0.17 0.01 -7.70
C PHE A 37 -1.31 -0.80 -7.10
N GLU A 38 -1.23 -2.13 -7.15
CA GLU A 38 -2.27 -3.01 -6.64
C GLU A 38 -1.66 -4.05 -5.70
N ILE A 39 -2.37 -4.36 -4.62
CA ILE A 39 -2.02 -5.45 -3.70
C ILE A 39 -3.22 -6.39 -3.56
N ASP A 40 -3.03 -7.67 -3.89
CA ASP A 40 -4.00 -8.73 -3.66
C ASP A 40 -3.88 -9.25 -2.22
N LEU A 41 -4.78 -8.81 -1.33
CA LEU A 41 -4.79 -9.22 0.08
C LEU A 41 -5.16 -10.70 0.29
N LEU A 42 -5.76 -11.36 -0.71
CA LEU A 42 -6.04 -12.80 -0.63
C LEU A 42 -4.80 -13.66 -0.86
N LYS A 43 -3.75 -13.09 -1.45
CA LYS A 43 -2.43 -13.72 -1.60
C LYS A 43 -1.43 -13.25 -0.56
N CYS A 44 -1.52 -11.99 -0.14
CA CYS A 44 -0.61 -11.40 0.82
C CYS A 44 -0.52 -12.23 2.11
N ILE A 45 0.71 -12.48 2.57
CA ILE A 45 0.98 -13.20 3.82
C ILE A 45 1.43 -12.27 4.96
N PHE A 46 1.31 -10.95 4.76
CA PHE A 46 1.60 -9.90 5.76
C PHE A 46 2.99 -10.03 6.41
N CYS A 47 4.01 -10.39 5.61
CA CYS A 47 5.37 -10.66 6.10
C CYS A 47 6.24 -9.40 6.33
N GLY A 48 5.84 -8.23 5.83
CA GLY A 48 6.61 -6.99 5.95
C GLY A 48 7.83 -6.87 5.03
N PHE A 49 8.06 -7.82 4.11
CA PHE A 49 9.24 -7.77 3.22
C PHE A 49 9.18 -6.60 2.23
N CYS A 50 7.99 -6.23 1.77
CA CYS A 50 7.79 -5.08 0.90
C CYS A 50 8.21 -3.75 1.55
N GLU A 51 7.92 -3.59 2.84
CA GLU A 51 8.31 -2.43 3.65
C GLU A 51 9.83 -2.36 3.79
N MET A 52 10.47 -3.46 4.23
CA MET A 52 11.93 -3.52 4.36
C MET A 52 12.68 -3.31 3.04
N ALA A 53 12.09 -3.75 1.93
CA ALA A 53 12.68 -3.61 0.60
C ALA A 53 12.52 -2.21 0.01
N CYS A 54 11.63 -1.37 0.54
CA CYS A 54 11.32 -0.08 -0.07
C CYS A 54 12.40 0.97 0.27
N PRO A 55 13.17 1.46 -0.71
CA PRO A 55 14.25 2.42 -0.44
C PRO A 55 13.72 3.82 -0.08
N GLU A 56 12.46 4.10 -0.40
CA GLU A 56 11.82 5.41 -0.21
C GLU A 56 10.80 5.40 0.94
N GLU A 57 10.72 4.31 1.71
CA GLU A 57 9.73 4.13 2.80
C GLU A 57 8.31 4.49 2.34
N ALA A 58 7.96 4.00 1.15
CA ALA A 58 6.73 4.37 0.46
C ALA A 58 5.57 3.40 0.67
N ILE A 59 5.85 2.23 1.26
CA ILE A 59 4.89 1.19 1.62
C ILE A 59 5.26 0.70 3.01
N GLU A 60 4.25 0.52 3.85
CA GLU A 60 4.38 0.11 5.25
C GLU A 60 3.31 -0.94 5.56
N LEU A 61 3.61 -1.89 6.45
CA LEU A 61 2.61 -2.78 7.00
C LEU A 61 1.95 -2.10 8.20
N THR A 62 0.71 -1.65 8.03
CA THR A 62 -0.03 -0.94 9.09
C THR A 62 -0.62 -1.90 10.13
N GLU A 63 -1.12 -1.32 11.21
CA GLU A 63 -1.81 -2.04 12.27
C GLU A 63 -3.21 -2.54 11.89
N ILE A 64 -3.80 -2.07 10.77
CA ILE A 64 -5.18 -2.38 10.38
C ILE A 64 -5.31 -3.86 10.02
N TYR A 65 -6.11 -4.62 10.77
CA TYR A 65 -6.35 -6.06 10.56
C TYR A 65 -7.81 -6.42 10.23
N ASP A 66 -8.74 -5.46 10.29
CA ASP A 66 -10.19 -5.63 10.14
C ASP A 66 -10.70 -5.33 8.72
N PHE A 67 -10.02 -5.87 7.70
CA PHE A 67 -10.31 -5.64 6.28
C PHE A 67 -11.18 -6.73 5.62
N SER A 68 -12.03 -7.43 6.37
CA SER A 68 -12.87 -8.51 5.83
C SER A 68 -13.96 -7.99 4.89
N ASP A 69 -14.15 -8.64 3.74
CA ASP A 69 -15.22 -8.33 2.79
C ASP A 69 -15.84 -9.61 2.20
N TYR A 70 -17.01 -9.50 1.56
CA TYR A 70 -17.76 -10.60 0.96
C TYR A 70 -17.33 -10.91 -0.48
N THR A 71 -16.61 -10.01 -1.13
CA THR A 71 -16.21 -10.16 -2.54
C THR A 71 -14.71 -10.08 -2.71
N ARG A 72 -14.17 -10.84 -3.67
CA ARG A 72 -12.72 -10.88 -3.94
C ARG A 72 -12.19 -9.53 -4.39
N ASP A 73 -12.93 -8.83 -5.24
CA ASP A 73 -12.52 -7.54 -5.81
C ASP A 73 -12.31 -6.46 -4.74
N LYS A 74 -13.01 -6.57 -3.60
CA LYS A 74 -12.84 -5.67 -2.46
C LYS A 74 -11.59 -5.92 -1.63
N LEU A 75 -10.93 -7.05 -1.86
CA LEU A 75 -9.67 -7.43 -1.21
C LEU A 75 -8.46 -7.22 -2.13
N ILE A 76 -8.67 -6.56 -3.27
CA ILE A 76 -7.61 -6.00 -4.10
C ILE A 76 -7.55 -4.50 -3.78
N ILE A 77 -6.49 -4.07 -3.11
CA ILE A 77 -6.31 -2.66 -2.77
C ILE A 77 -5.51 -2.00 -3.88
N ASP A 78 -6.12 -1.02 -4.53
CA ASP A 78 -5.46 -0.19 -5.54
C ASP A 78 -4.70 0.98 -4.90
N LYS A 79 -4.05 1.77 -5.75
CA LYS A 79 -3.27 2.94 -5.31
C LYS A 79 -4.10 3.95 -4.52
N GLY A 80 -5.40 4.09 -4.84
CA GLY A 80 -6.30 4.98 -4.12
C GLY A 80 -6.54 4.46 -2.70
N GLY A 81 -6.92 3.19 -2.57
CA GLY A 81 -7.12 2.54 -1.28
C GLY A 81 -5.87 2.54 -0.40
N LEU A 82 -4.68 2.36 -0.97
CA LEU A 82 -3.41 2.45 -0.22
C LEU A 82 -3.19 3.86 0.36
N LEU A 83 -3.52 4.91 -0.39
CA LEU A 83 -3.42 6.29 0.09
C LEU A 83 -4.48 6.62 1.13
N GLU A 84 -5.69 6.08 1.00
CA GLU A 84 -6.75 6.21 2.02
C GLU A 84 -6.34 5.54 3.34
N VAL A 85 -5.69 4.37 3.29
CA VAL A 85 -5.12 3.71 4.47
C VAL A 85 -4.05 4.60 5.09
N PHE A 86 -3.12 5.13 4.30
CA PHE A 86 -2.09 6.05 4.80
C PHE A 86 -2.69 7.29 5.49
N ASP A 87 -3.74 7.89 4.91
CA ASP A 87 -4.39 9.05 5.51
C ASP A 87 -5.00 8.74 6.88
N LYS A 88 -5.42 7.49 7.12
CA LYS A 88 -5.95 7.00 8.40
C LYS A 88 -4.87 6.66 9.42
N THR A 89 -3.67 6.25 8.98
CA THR A 89 -2.61 5.74 9.88
C THR A 89 -1.47 6.73 10.13
N LYS A 90 -1.35 7.81 9.32
CA LYS A 90 -0.19 8.72 9.38
C LYS A 90 -0.02 9.54 10.66
N GLU A 91 -1.09 9.76 11.45
CA GLU A 91 -1.04 10.66 12.62
C GLU A 91 -1.06 9.92 13.96
N ASN A 92 -1.89 8.88 14.10
CA ASN A 92 -2.11 8.15 15.34
C ASN A 92 -2.38 6.67 15.04
N ASN A 93 -2.31 5.83 16.08
CA ASN A 93 -2.73 4.44 15.97
C ASN A 93 -4.23 4.37 15.63
N TYR A 94 -4.56 3.72 14.50
CA TYR A 94 -5.90 3.59 13.95
C TYR A 94 -6.95 3.15 14.98
N TYR A 95 -6.61 2.20 15.85
CA TYR A 95 -7.53 1.69 16.88
C TYR A 95 -7.63 2.56 18.13
N SER A 96 -6.80 3.59 18.25
CA SER A 96 -6.86 4.55 19.36
C SER A 96 -7.61 5.84 19.02
N ASP A 97 -8.00 6.02 17.75
CA ASP A 97 -8.70 7.21 17.30
C ASP A 97 -10.13 7.26 17.89
N PRO A 98 -10.47 8.29 18.70
CA PRO A 98 -11.81 8.48 19.23
C PRO A 98 -12.89 8.67 18.15
N GLY A 99 -12.50 9.11 16.94
CA GLY A 99 -13.41 9.32 15.82
C GLY A 99 -13.86 8.03 15.12
N ILE A 100 -13.10 6.94 15.28
CA ILE A 100 -13.38 5.63 14.64
C ILE A 100 -14.11 4.70 15.62
N ASN A 101 -13.77 4.74 16.91
CA ASN A 101 -14.37 3.90 17.96
C ASN A 101 -15.72 4.43 18.51
N SER A 102 -16.55 5.02 17.66
CA SER A 102 -17.84 5.62 18.07
C SER A 102 -19.07 4.73 17.85
N ASP A 103 -18.85 3.48 17.48
CA ASP A 103 -19.88 2.43 17.37
C ASP A 103 -20.08 1.64 18.67
#